data_AF-A0A5C7N0H2-F1
#
_entry.id   AF-A0A5C7N0H2-F1
#
_cell.length_a   1.000
_cell.length_b   1.000
_cell.length_c   1.000
_cell.angle_alpha   90.00
_cell.angle_beta   90.00
_cell.angle_gamma   90.00
#
_symmetry.space_group_name_H-M   'P 1'
#
loop_
_entity.id
_entity.type
_entity.pdbx_description
1 polymer ?
#
loop_
_entity_poly.entity_id
_entity_poly.type
_entity_poly.pdbx_seq_one_letter_code
_entity_poly.pdbx_strand_id
1 'polypeptide(L)' 'MSAPPHEGKLGFLAQAAGQAFALQVCHSRAGVYIGTRDDEGLPFSRESAEYWGTEGEAAAALAGGAWTQRREP' A
#
# COMPACT_ATOMS: atom_id res chain seq x y z
N MET A 1 21.25 3.52 -5.32
CA MET A 1 20.43 2.73 -4.39
C MET A 1 19.30 2.15 -5.22
N SER A 2 19.14 0.82 -5.28
CA SER A 2 17.98 0.24 -5.99
C SER A 2 16.71 0.55 -5.23
N ALA A 3 15.65 0.93 -5.95
CA ALA A 3 14.32 1.00 -5.36
C ALA A 3 13.94 -0.38 -4.79
N PRO A 4 13.31 -0.44 -3.60
CA PRO A 4 12.78 -1.66 -3.04
C PRO A 4 11.89 -2.41 -4.04
N PRO A 5 11.90 -3.76 -4.03
CA PRO A 5 11.27 -4.60 -5.06
C PRO A 5 9.74 -4.46 -5.23
N HIS A 6 9.05 -3.69 -4.39
CA HIS A 6 7.62 -3.41 -4.51
C HIS A 6 7.25 -1.94 -4.59
N GLU A 7 8.22 -1.02 -4.41
CA GLU A 7 7.97 0.40 -4.57
C GLU A 7 7.73 0.70 -6.05
N GLY A 8 6.57 1.30 -6.37
CA GLY A 8 6.13 1.53 -7.75
C GLY A 8 5.34 0.40 -8.42
N LYS A 9 5.13 -0.75 -7.76
CA LYS A 9 4.17 -1.77 -8.25
C LYS A 9 2.74 -1.25 -8.14
N LEU A 10 1.88 -1.59 -9.09
CA LEU A 10 0.46 -1.22 -9.05
C LEU A 10 -0.30 -2.01 -7.98
N GLY A 11 -1.25 -1.35 -7.31
CA GLY A 11 -2.16 -1.97 -6.35
C GLY A 11 -3.07 -3.01 -7.00
N PHE A 12 -3.33 -4.12 -6.31
CA PHE A 12 -4.20 -5.19 -6.83
C PHE A 12 -5.66 -4.76 -6.77
N LEU A 13 -6.12 -4.22 -5.64
CA LEU A 13 -7.49 -3.73 -5.49
C LEU A 13 -7.71 -2.44 -6.30
N ALA A 14 -6.70 -1.57 -6.39
CA ALA A 14 -6.75 -0.42 -7.30
C ALA A 14 -7.02 -0.85 -8.75
N GLN A 15 -6.28 -1.84 -9.25
CA GLN A 15 -6.49 -2.39 -10.59
C GLN A 15 -7.85 -3.08 -10.76
N ALA A 16 -8.32 -3.82 -9.75
CA ALA A 16 -9.65 -4.41 -9.77
C ALA A 16 -10.77 -3.36 -9.86
N ALA A 17 -10.54 -2.15 -9.35
CA ALA A 17 -11.42 -1.00 -9.47
C ALA A 17 -11.17 -0.16 -10.75
N GLY A 18 -10.33 -0.63 -11.68
CA GLY A 18 -10.02 0.05 -12.94
C GLY A 18 -9.01 1.18 -12.84
N GLN A 19 -8.23 1.25 -11.75
CA GLN A 19 -7.22 2.28 -11.52
C GLN A 19 -5.79 1.72 -11.54
N ALA A 20 -4.82 2.55 -11.92
CA ALA A 20 -3.41 2.17 -12.04
C ALA A 20 -2.54 2.94 -11.02
N PHE A 21 -2.89 2.87 -9.75
CA PHE A 21 -2.17 3.56 -8.69
C PHE A 21 -1.07 2.69 -8.08
N ALA A 22 0.09 3.30 -7.79
CA ALA A 22 1.24 2.62 -7.20
C ALA A 22 1.05 2.36 -5.70
N LEU A 23 1.55 1.21 -5.25
CA LEU A 23 1.67 0.82 -3.85
C LEU A 23 2.54 1.82 -3.09
N GLN A 24 2.05 2.23 -1.93
CA GLN A 24 2.72 3.17 -1.03
C GLN A 24 2.22 3.00 0.40
N VAL A 25 2.92 3.62 1.33
CA VAL A 25 2.48 3.70 2.73
C VAL A 25 1.33 4.70 2.85
N CYS A 26 0.26 4.27 3.50
CA CYS A 26 -0.96 5.04 3.74
C CYS A 26 -1.33 5.05 5.23
N HIS A 27 -2.16 6.01 5.62
CA HIS A 27 -2.56 6.22 7.01
C HIS A 27 -4.08 6.30 7.13
N SER A 28 -4.61 5.77 8.22
CA SER A 28 -6.01 5.90 8.61
C SER A 28 -6.11 6.03 10.13
N ARG A 29 -7.33 6.22 10.64
CA ARG A 29 -7.59 6.19 12.08
C ARG A 29 -7.27 4.83 12.72
N ALA A 30 -7.26 3.74 11.96
CA ALA A 30 -6.96 2.40 12.45
C ALA A 30 -5.46 2.08 12.51
N GLY A 31 -4.61 2.90 11.90
CA GLY A 31 -3.17 2.68 11.83
C GLY A 31 -2.58 2.94 10.44
N VAL A 32 -1.32 2.56 10.28
CA VAL A 32 -0.54 2.65 9.03
C VAL A 32 -0.71 1.36 8.23
N TYR A 33 -0.80 1.44 6.91
CA TYR A 33 -0.98 0.28 6.04
C TYR A 33 -0.32 0.49 4.68
N ILE A 34 -0.26 -0.56 3.86
CA ILE A 34 0.15 -0.48 2.46
C ILE A 34 -1.11 -0.36 1.63
N GLY A 35 -1.16 0.65 0.78
CA GLY A 35 -2.33 0.95 -0.03
C GLY A 35 -1.95 1.73 -1.27
N THR A 36 -2.94 2.38 -1.87
CA THR A 36 -2.76 3.30 -2.97
C THR A 36 -3.40 4.65 -2.66
N ARG A 37 -2.93 5.70 -3.33
CA ARG A 37 -3.59 7.01 -3.36
C ARG A 37 -3.97 7.35 -4.78
N ASP A 38 -5.04 8.11 -4.93
CA ASP A 38 -5.43 8.70 -6.20
C ASP A 38 -4.55 9.90 -6.56
N ASP A 39 -4.84 10.52 -7.71
CA ASP A 39 -4.10 11.68 -8.22
C ASP A 39 -4.26 12.94 -7.33
N GLU A 40 -5.28 12.97 -6.46
CA GLU A 40 -5.49 14.02 -5.45
C GLU A 40 -4.73 13.73 -4.15
N GLY A 41 -4.04 12.59 -4.06
CA GLY A 41 -3.30 12.15 -2.88
C GLY A 41 -4.19 11.58 -1.77
N LEU A 42 -5.47 11.32 -2.04
CA LEU A 42 -6.39 10.72 -1.09
C LEU A 42 -6.23 9.20 -1.11
N PRO A 43 -6.34 8.51 0.05
CA PRO A 43 -6.31 7.05 0.07
C PRO A 43 -7.42 6.47 -0.79
N PHE A 44 -7.03 5.63 -1.76
CA PHE A 44 -7.96 5.02 -2.71
C PHE A 44 -8.29 3.57 -2.33
N SER A 45 -7.28 2.78 -2.00
CA SER A 45 -7.46 1.38 -1.61
C SER A 45 -6.48 0.95 -0.52
N ARG A 46 -6.90 0.00 0.32
CA ARG A 46 -6.04 -0.68 1.29
C ARG A 46 -5.63 -2.03 0.74
N GLU A 47 -4.36 -2.16 0.39
CA GLU A 47 -3.80 -3.32 -0.29
C GLU A 47 -3.28 -4.37 0.69
N SER A 48 -2.74 -3.98 1.85
CA SER A 48 -2.35 -4.92 2.90
C SER A 48 -3.53 -5.38 3.75
N ALA A 49 -3.48 -6.64 4.21
CA ALA A 49 -4.35 -7.12 5.28
C ALA A 49 -3.92 -6.52 6.64
N GLU A 50 -2.62 -6.30 6.81
CA GLU A 50 -1.99 -5.82 8.02
C GLU A 50 -2.15 -4.30 8.21
N TYR A 51 -2.08 -3.91 9.48
CA TYR A 51 -1.73 -2.56 9.91
C TYR A 51 -0.42 -2.61 10.70
N TRP A 52 0.32 -1.50 10.68
CA TRP A 52 1.53 -1.27 11.45
C TRP A 52 1.35 -0.09 12.39
N GLY A 53 2.17 -0.08 13.46
CA GLY A 53 2.18 1.00 14.45
C GLY A 53 2.86 2.26 13.94
N THR A 54 3.80 2.13 13.00
CA THR A 54 4.60 3.24 12.47
C THR A 54 4.74 3.21 10.94
N GLU A 55 5.06 4.38 10.36
CA GLU A 55 5.37 4.50 8.93
C GLU A 55 6.59 3.69 8.53
N GLY A 56 7.63 3.67 9.37
CA GLY A 56 8.86 2.91 9.11
C GLY A 56 8.64 1.41 9.04
N GLU A 57 7.78 0.85 9.91
CA GLU A 57 7.42 -0.57 9.86
C GLU A 57 6.66 -0.93 8.57
N ALA A 58 5.69 -0.11 8.17
CA ALA A 58 4.96 -0.31 6.93
C ALA A 58 5.86 -0.13 5.69
N ALA A 59 6.76 0.84 5.70
CA ALA A 59 7.74 1.06 4.63
C ALA A 59 8.70 -0.12 4.50
N ALA A 60 9.20 -0.65 5.62
CA ALA A 60 10.05 -1.84 5.63
C ALA A 60 9.29 -3.08 5.14
N ALA A 61 8.02 -3.23 5.53
CA ALA A 61 7.16 -4.31 5.04
C ALA A 61 6.92 -4.21 3.53
N LEU A 62 6.58 -3.02 3.01
CA LEU A 62 6.43 -2.76 1.58
C LEU A 62 7.73 -3.09 0.83
N ALA A 63 8.85 -2.55 1.30
CA ALA A 63 10.15 -2.77 0.71
C ALA A 63 10.56 -4.25 0.68
N GLY A 64 10.36 -4.97 1.78
CA GLY A 64 10.73 -6.37 1.93
C GLY A 64 9.69 -7.36 1.39
N GLY A 65 8.51 -6.91 0.97
CA GLY A 65 7.38 -7.79 0.62
C GLY A 65 6.82 -8.56 1.82
N ALA A 66 7.06 -8.09 3.05
CA ALA A 66 6.64 -8.74 4.29
C ALA A 66 5.23 -8.31 4.72
N TRP A 67 4.27 -8.48 3.81
CA TRP A 67 2.85 -8.17 4.00
C TRP A 67 2.00 -9.10 3.14
N THR A 68 0.72 -9.24 3.46
CA THR A 68 -0.20 -10.07 2.69
C THR A 68 -1.21 -9.24 1.93
N GLN A 69 -1.42 -9.58 0.66
CA GLN A 69 -2.39 -8.91 -0.18
C GLN A 69 -3.81 -9.18 0.31
N ARG A 70 -4.52 -8.09 0.63
CA ARG A 70 -5.95 -8.14 0.89
C ARG A 70 -6.69 -8.47 -0.40
N ARG A 71 -7.61 -9.45 -0.32
CA ARG A 71 -8.34 -9.97 -1.49
C ARG A 71 -9.62 -9.21 -1.81
N GLU A 72 -10.13 -8.45 -0.84
CA GLU A 72 -11.40 -7.72 -0.91
C GLU A 72 -11.28 -6.32 -0.26
N PRO A 73 -12.04 -5.31 -0.72
CA PRO A 73 -12.01 -3.93 -0.21
C PRO A 73 -12.30 -3.75 1.27
#